data_AF-A0A0W0V7Z9-F1
#
_entry.id   AF-A0A0W0V7Z9-F1
#
_cell.length_a   1.000
_cell.length_b   1.000
_cell.length_c   1.000
_cell.angle_alpha   90.00
_cell.angle_beta   90.00
_cell.angle_gamma   90.00
#
_symmetry.space_group_name_H-M   'P 1'
#
loop_
_entity.id
_entity.type
_entity.pdbx_description
1 polymer ?
#
loop_
_entity_poly.entity_id
_entity_poly.type
_entity_poly.pdbx_seq_one_letter_code
_entity_poly.pdbx_strand_id
1 'polypeptide(L)'
;MKRSIFKKAKRRISFVDYMEDVLADARRIREISPGRQRYSGAQFELALISFTDMEQLKKEMDPDLDVDFTGVTLKMDWFAGFDWLDLSVSYKDEDAIAYFHKHLNNPVFYRAYTLYKEHCRPDCALQHHEANKYGLTTS
;
A
#
# COMPACT_ATOMS: atom_id res chain seq x y z
N MET A 1 31.29 -28.00 13.13
CA MET A 1 29.82 -27.94 13.04
C MET A 1 29.42 -27.23 11.75
N LYS A 2 28.96 -27.96 10.73
CA LYS A 2 28.36 -27.36 9.53
C LYS A 2 26.96 -26.89 9.90
N ARG A 3 26.77 -25.58 10.09
CA ARG A 3 25.43 -24.98 10.22
C ARG A 3 24.75 -25.15 8.87
N SER A 4 23.82 -26.08 8.79
CA SER A 4 22.98 -26.19 7.60
C SER A 4 22.11 -24.95 7.51
N ILE A 5 22.35 -24.10 6.51
CA ILE A 5 21.51 -22.96 6.18
C ILE A 5 20.37 -23.51 5.30
N PHE A 6 19.49 -24.33 5.89
CA PHE A 6 18.24 -24.68 5.22
C PHE A 6 17.37 -23.42 5.22
N LYS A 7 17.39 -22.66 4.12
CA LYS A 7 16.34 -21.68 3.84
C LYS A 7 15.03 -22.46 3.80
N LYS A 8 14.09 -22.12 4.68
CA LYS A 8 12.73 -22.67 4.68
C LYS A 8 12.16 -22.48 3.27
N ALA A 9 11.57 -23.52 2.68
CA ALA A 9 10.95 -23.40 1.37
C ALA A 9 9.87 -22.32 1.43
N LYS A 10 9.92 -21.36 0.51
CA LYS A 10 8.89 -20.33 0.40
C LYS A 10 7.54 -20.98 0.16
N ARG A 11 6.50 -20.47 0.83
CA ARG A 11 5.14 -20.92 0.57
C ARG A 11 4.69 -20.30 -0.76
N ARG A 12 4.42 -21.15 -1.75
CA ARG A 12 3.91 -20.70 -3.06
C ARG A 12 2.39 -20.61 -3.04
N ILE A 13 1.83 -19.49 -3.48
CA ILE A 13 0.38 -19.26 -3.59
C ILE A 13 0.04 -18.58 -4.93
N SER A 14 -1.22 -18.68 -5.36
CA SER A 14 -1.68 -17.90 -6.51
C SER A 14 -1.85 -16.43 -6.15
N PHE A 15 -1.81 -15.53 -7.14
CA PHE A 15 -2.12 -14.12 -6.92
C PHE A 15 -3.54 -13.90 -6.39
N VAL A 16 -4.50 -14.72 -6.79
CA VAL A 16 -5.90 -14.61 -6.30
C VAL A 16 -5.95 -14.92 -4.82
N ASP A 17 -5.34 -16.02 -4.37
CA ASP A 17 -5.29 -16.39 -2.94
C ASP A 17 -4.56 -15.31 -2.12
N TYR A 18 -3.45 -14.78 -2.66
CA TYR A 18 -2.72 -13.69 -2.05
C TYR A 18 -3.60 -12.44 -1.88
N MET A 19 -4.32 -12.04 -2.92
CA MET A 19 -5.21 -10.87 -2.87
C MET A 19 -6.36 -11.07 -1.88
N GLU A 20 -6.92 -12.28 -1.78
CA GLU A 20 -7.94 -12.61 -0.77
C GLU A 20 -7.39 -12.53 0.65
N ASP A 21 -6.19 -13.06 0.90
CA ASP A 21 -5.49 -12.96 2.19
C ASP A 21 -5.24 -11.49 2.56
N VAL A 22 -4.68 -10.69 1.64
CA VAL A 22 -4.42 -9.26 1.84
C VAL A 22 -5.73 -8.50 2.09
N LEU A 23 -6.80 -8.78 1.35
CA LEU A 23 -8.10 -8.14 1.54
C LEU A 23 -8.71 -8.48 2.91
N ALA A 24 -8.60 -9.74 3.34
CA ALA A 24 -9.07 -10.17 4.64
C ALA A 24 -8.33 -9.44 5.78
N ASP A 25 -7.02 -9.23 5.63
CA ASP A 25 -6.21 -8.54 6.62
C ASP A 25 -6.43 -7.02 6.59
N ALA A 26 -6.53 -6.40 5.41
CA ALA A 26 -6.82 -4.98 5.26
C ALA A 26 -8.17 -4.57 5.87
N ARG A 27 -9.17 -5.46 5.83
CA ARG A 27 -10.49 -5.24 6.44
C ARG A 27 -10.51 -5.44 7.95
N ARG A 28 -9.58 -6.25 8.48
CA ARG A 28 -9.47 -6.50 9.91
C ARG A 28 -8.70 -5.38 10.58
N ILE A 29 -9.34 -4.23 10.72
CA ILE A 29 -8.90 -3.19 11.65
C ILE A 29 -9.03 -3.75 13.07
N ARG A 30 -8.01 -4.47 13.54
CA ARG A 30 -8.01 -5.05 14.89
C ARG A 30 -7.59 -3.96 15.88
N GLU A 31 -8.49 -3.60 16.78
CA GLU A 31 -8.14 -2.83 17.96
C GLU A 31 -7.26 -3.70 18.86
N ILE A 32 -5.97 -3.34 18.99
CA ILE A 32 -5.00 -4.04 19.85
C ILE A 32 -5.15 -3.56 21.30
N SER A 33 -5.55 -2.30 21.48
CA SER A 33 -5.92 -1.67 22.75
C SER A 33 -6.91 -0.53 22.48
N PRO A 34 -7.68 -0.05 23.48
CA PRO A 34 -8.60 1.07 23.28
C PRO A 34 -7.95 2.24 22.52
N GLY A 35 -8.45 2.55 21.33
CA GLY A 35 -7.93 3.61 20.44
C GLY A 35 -6.64 3.28 19.67
N ARG A 36 -6.14 2.05 19.71
CA ARG A 36 -4.92 1.62 19.00
C ARG A 36 -5.22 0.46 18.07
N GLN A 37 -5.17 0.73 16.77
CA GLN A 37 -5.46 -0.26 15.73
C GLN A 37 -4.15 -0.87 15.20
N ARG A 38 -4.17 -2.18 14.88
CA ARG A 38 -3.05 -2.84 14.21
C ARG A 38 -3.09 -2.47 12.73
N TYR A 39 -2.11 -1.69 12.32
CA TYR A 39 -1.78 -1.54 10.92
C TYR A 39 -0.98 -2.77 10.46
N SER A 40 -1.40 -3.42 9.38
CA SER A 40 -0.81 -4.69 8.91
C SER A 40 -0.07 -4.56 7.58
N GLY A 41 0.12 -3.36 7.03
CA GLY A 41 0.70 -3.17 5.68
C GLY A 41 -0.28 -3.49 4.53
N ALA A 42 -1.26 -4.35 4.79
CA ALA A 42 -2.21 -4.87 3.81
C ALA A 42 -3.00 -3.79 3.06
N GLN A 43 -3.37 -2.68 3.71
CA GLN A 43 -4.03 -1.56 3.02
C GLN A 43 -3.09 -0.95 1.96
N PHE A 44 -1.80 -0.82 2.25
CA PHE A 44 -0.85 -0.30 1.28
C PHE A 44 -0.60 -1.31 0.14
N GLU A 45 -0.52 -2.61 0.45
CA GLU A 45 -0.46 -3.65 -0.59
C GLU A 45 -1.67 -3.62 -1.54
N LEU A 46 -2.90 -3.40 -1.03
CA LEU A 46 -4.10 -3.21 -1.88
C LEU A 46 -4.02 -1.94 -2.73
N ALA A 47 -3.45 -0.85 -2.20
CA ALA A 47 -3.22 0.37 -2.97
C ALA A 47 -2.29 0.08 -4.16
N LEU A 48 -1.18 -0.63 -3.92
CA LEU A 48 -0.21 -1.00 -4.96
C LEU A 48 -0.82 -1.93 -6.02
N ILE A 49 -1.64 -2.91 -5.61
CA ILE A 49 -2.40 -3.76 -6.54
C ILE A 49 -3.32 -2.91 -7.43
N SER A 50 -4.03 -1.95 -6.84
CA SER A 50 -4.97 -1.08 -7.55
C SER A 50 -4.25 -0.11 -8.51
N PHE A 51 -3.08 0.40 -8.13
CA PHE A 51 -2.22 1.19 -9.01
C PHE A 51 -1.45 0.36 -10.04
N THR A 52 -1.54 -0.98 -9.98
CA THR A 52 -0.76 -1.91 -10.80
C THR A 52 0.76 -1.78 -10.64
N ASP A 53 1.21 -1.29 -9.47
CA ASP A 53 2.64 -1.11 -9.16
C ASP A 53 3.23 -2.39 -8.60
N MET A 54 3.47 -3.34 -9.51
CA MET A 54 3.97 -4.68 -9.17
C MET A 54 5.41 -4.66 -8.65
N GLU A 55 6.19 -3.63 -9.00
CA GLU A 55 7.56 -3.50 -8.54
C GLU A 55 7.61 -3.13 -7.06
N GLN A 56 6.79 -2.18 -6.63
CA GLN A 56 6.69 -1.84 -5.22
C GLN A 56 5.98 -2.95 -4.44
N LEU A 57 4.90 -3.54 -4.98
CA LEU A 57 4.17 -4.61 -4.32
C LEU A 57 5.10 -5.76 -3.89
N LYS A 58 5.99 -6.21 -4.79
CA LYS A 58 6.95 -7.28 -4.50
C LYS A 58 7.96 -6.96 -3.40
N LYS A 59 8.16 -5.68 -3.05
CA LYS A 59 9.02 -5.27 -1.94
C LYS A 59 8.28 -5.27 -0.61
N GLU A 60 6.98 -4.95 -0.63
CA GLU A 60 6.13 -4.97 0.56
C GLU A 60 5.71 -6.38 0.96
N MET A 61 5.56 -7.27 -0.02
CA MET A 61 5.19 -8.66 0.20
C MET A 61 6.13 -9.41 1.15
N ASP A 62 5.56 -10.30 1.96
CA ASP A 62 6.30 -11.18 2.85
C ASP A 62 7.41 -11.94 2.07
N PRO A 63 8.69 -11.80 2.46
CA PRO A 63 9.81 -12.44 1.76
C PRO A 63 9.74 -13.97 1.78
N ASP A 64 8.98 -14.57 2.71
CA ASP A 64 8.77 -16.02 2.80
C ASP A 64 7.65 -16.52 1.86
N LEU A 65 6.91 -15.62 1.20
CA LEU A 65 5.92 -15.94 0.18
C LEU A 65 6.54 -15.89 -1.23
N ASP A 66 6.04 -16.79 -2.07
CA ASP A 66 6.28 -16.79 -3.52
C ASP A 66 4.92 -16.75 -4.22
N VAL A 67 4.57 -15.62 -4.82
CA VAL A 67 3.25 -15.44 -5.45
C VAL A 67 3.36 -15.61 -6.95
N ASP A 68 2.51 -16.49 -7.47
CA ASP A 68 2.41 -16.72 -8.90
C ASP A 68 1.51 -15.66 -9.57
N PHE A 69 2.15 -14.75 -10.32
CA PHE A 69 1.47 -13.72 -11.10
C PHE A 69 1.16 -14.17 -12.54
N THR A 70 1.43 -15.43 -12.89
CA THR A 70 1.20 -15.96 -14.24
C THR A 70 -0.28 -15.90 -14.60
N GLY A 71 -0.60 -15.33 -15.77
CA GLY A 71 -1.97 -15.21 -16.24
C GLY A 71 -2.78 -14.09 -15.59
N VAL A 72 -2.20 -13.29 -14.70
CA VAL A 72 -2.86 -12.15 -14.08
C VAL A 72 -2.75 -10.93 -14.99
N THR A 73 -3.88 -10.33 -15.32
CA THR A 73 -3.95 -9.02 -15.96
C THR A 73 -4.66 -8.07 -15.01
N LEU A 74 -3.92 -7.13 -14.43
CA LEU A 74 -4.49 -6.11 -13.58
C LEU A 74 -4.91 -4.91 -14.41
N LYS A 75 -6.07 -4.36 -14.08
CA LYS A 75 -6.52 -3.06 -14.57
C LYS A 75 -6.30 -2.04 -13.48
N MET A 76 -5.64 -0.95 -13.85
CA MET A 76 -5.42 0.17 -12.94
C MET A 76 -6.74 0.84 -12.56
N ASP A 77 -6.92 1.02 -11.26
CA ASP A 77 -8.02 1.76 -10.66
C ASP A 77 -7.44 2.80 -9.69
N TRP A 78 -7.35 4.04 -10.17
CA TRP A 78 -6.80 5.14 -9.40
C TRP A 78 -7.62 5.43 -8.14
N PHE A 79 -8.95 5.39 -8.22
CA PHE A 79 -9.80 5.76 -7.10
C PHE A 79 -9.71 4.72 -5.99
N ALA A 80 -9.80 3.43 -6.35
CA ALA A 80 -9.59 2.35 -5.39
C ALA A 80 -8.18 2.42 -4.77
N GLY A 81 -7.16 2.68 -5.59
CA GLY A 81 -5.79 2.83 -5.08
C GLY A 81 -5.64 3.98 -4.09
N PHE A 82 -6.25 5.15 -4.37
CA PHE A 82 -6.20 6.28 -3.46
C PHE A 82 -7.01 6.07 -2.19
N ASP A 83 -8.15 5.36 -2.24
CA ASP A 83 -8.90 5.02 -1.03
C ASP A 83 -8.07 4.14 -0.08
N TRP A 84 -7.38 3.15 -0.61
CA TRP A 84 -6.50 2.29 0.18
C TRP A 84 -5.25 3.03 0.67
N LEU A 85 -4.65 3.87 -0.18
CA LEU A 85 -3.48 4.66 0.20
C LEU A 85 -3.82 5.69 1.29
N ASP A 86 -4.96 6.37 1.15
CA ASP A 86 -5.47 7.32 2.15
C ASP A 86 -5.69 6.64 3.50
N LEU A 87 -6.28 5.46 3.49
CA LEU A 87 -6.48 4.67 4.70
C LEU A 87 -5.14 4.31 5.35
N SER A 88 -4.15 3.83 4.58
CA SER A 88 -2.80 3.56 5.12
C SER A 88 -2.14 4.79 5.72
N VAL A 89 -2.22 5.92 5.02
CA VAL A 89 -1.65 7.20 5.48
C VAL A 89 -2.36 7.71 6.74
N SER A 90 -3.68 7.53 6.85
CA SER A 90 -4.43 7.88 8.07
C SER A 90 -3.95 7.12 9.30
N TYR A 91 -3.42 5.90 9.09
CA TYR A 91 -2.78 5.08 10.12
C TYR A 91 -1.29 5.35 10.32
N LYS A 92 -0.76 6.39 9.66
CA LYS A 92 0.65 6.82 9.73
C LYS A 92 1.62 5.78 9.23
N ASP A 93 1.24 5.02 8.22
CA ASP A 93 2.15 4.09 7.56
C ASP A 93 3.27 4.83 6.82
N GLU A 94 4.52 4.60 7.24
CA GLU A 94 5.68 5.34 6.74
C GLU A 94 5.97 5.01 5.27
N ASP A 95 5.77 3.76 4.86
CA ASP A 95 6.02 3.31 3.49
C ASP A 95 4.98 3.88 2.51
N ALA A 96 3.70 3.92 2.89
CA ALA A 96 2.63 4.57 2.14
C ALA A 96 2.84 6.09 2.02
N ILE A 97 3.24 6.75 3.11
CA ILE A 97 3.58 8.18 3.10
C ILE A 97 4.76 8.44 2.15
N ALA A 98 5.83 7.62 2.25
CA ALA A 98 6.99 7.73 1.38
C ALA A 98 6.63 7.48 -0.09
N TYR A 99 5.77 6.49 -0.35
CA TYR A 99 5.25 6.19 -1.67
C TYR A 99 4.49 7.38 -2.27
N PHE A 100 3.59 7.98 -1.49
CA PHE A 100 2.84 9.16 -1.91
C PHE A 100 3.79 10.32 -2.27
N HIS A 101 4.70 10.67 -1.38
CA HIS A 101 5.68 11.74 -1.63
C HIS A 101 6.53 11.50 -2.89
N LYS A 102 7.00 10.26 -3.09
CA LYS A 102 7.80 9.89 -4.26
C LYS A 102 7.03 10.08 -5.57
N HIS A 103 5.72 9.80 -5.57
CA HIS A 103 4.89 9.85 -6.77
C HIS A 103 4.19 11.19 -7.00
N LEU A 104 4.20 12.12 -6.04
CA LEU A 104 3.63 13.46 -6.20
C LEU A 104 4.21 14.26 -7.39
N ASN A 105 5.46 13.99 -7.79
CA ASN A 105 6.08 14.63 -8.95
C ASN A 105 5.72 13.97 -10.29
N ASN A 106 5.05 12.80 -10.28
CA ASN A 106 4.57 12.16 -11.50
C ASN A 106 3.27 12.85 -11.96
N PRO A 107 3.21 13.45 -13.18
CA PRO A 107 2.04 14.20 -13.63
C PRO A 107 0.76 13.37 -13.73
N VAL A 108 0.85 12.08 -14.04
CA VAL A 108 -0.31 11.18 -14.17
C VAL A 108 -0.88 10.87 -12.79
N PHE A 109 -0.01 10.49 -11.86
CA PHE A 109 -0.37 10.24 -10.46
C PHE A 109 -0.97 11.49 -9.83
N TYR A 110 -0.29 12.64 -9.98
CA TYR A 110 -0.73 13.91 -9.42
C TYR A 110 -2.10 14.33 -9.97
N ARG A 111 -2.33 14.19 -11.28
CA ARG A 111 -3.64 14.49 -11.87
C ARG A 111 -4.74 13.59 -11.32
N ALA A 112 -4.48 12.29 -11.19
CA ALA A 112 -5.45 11.35 -10.64
C ALA A 112 -5.73 11.64 -9.16
N TYR A 113 -4.70 11.98 -8.39
CA TYR A 113 -4.81 12.40 -7.00
C TYR A 113 -5.66 13.66 -6.84
N THR A 114 -5.42 14.69 -7.65
CA THR A 114 -6.23 15.93 -7.62
C THR A 114 -7.71 15.63 -7.88
N LEU A 115 -8.02 14.80 -8.88
CA LEU A 115 -9.40 14.38 -9.15
C LEU A 115 -10.02 13.61 -7.98
N TYR A 116 -9.25 12.70 -7.37
CA TYR A 116 -9.67 11.95 -6.18
C TYR A 116 -10.04 12.89 -5.03
N LYS A 117 -9.15 13.85 -4.71
CA LYS A 117 -9.38 14.82 -3.65
C LYS A 117 -10.58 15.71 -3.94
N GLU A 118 -10.69 16.25 -5.15
CA GLU A 118 -11.74 17.22 -5.49
C GLU A 118 -13.14 16.60 -5.56
N HIS A 119 -13.24 15.35 -6.03
CA HIS A 119 -14.54 14.75 -6.35
C HIS A 119 -14.95 13.58 -5.45
N CYS A 120 -14.00 12.96 -4.73
CA CYS A 120 -14.27 11.77 -3.92
C CYS A 120 -14.05 12.02 -2.44
N ARG A 121 -12.88 12.54 -2.05
CA ARG A 121 -12.50 12.71 -0.63
C ARG A 121 -11.76 14.04 -0.38
N PRO A 122 -12.50 15.17 -0.27
CA PRO A 122 -11.93 16.50 -0.04
C PRO A 122 -11.25 16.69 1.32
N ASP A 123 -11.36 15.73 2.23
CA ASP A 123 -10.79 15.72 3.58
C ASP A 123 -9.84 14.53 3.80
N CYS A 124 -9.30 13.95 2.71
CA CYS A 124 -8.37 12.82 2.78
C CYS A 124 -7.08 13.15 3.57
N ALA A 125 -6.58 12.17 4.32
CA ALA A 125 -5.35 12.25 5.11
C ALA A 125 -4.12 12.55 4.25
N LEU A 126 -4.13 12.15 2.98
CA LEU A 126 -3.07 12.45 1.99
C LEU A 126 -2.75 13.94 1.89
N GLN A 127 -3.74 14.82 2.11
CA GLN A 127 -3.54 16.28 2.04
C GLN A 127 -2.51 16.80 3.04
N HIS A 128 -2.43 16.19 4.22
CA HIS A 128 -1.46 16.56 5.24
C HIS A 128 -0.01 16.29 4.80
N HIS A 129 0.17 15.51 3.73
CA HIS A 129 1.45 15.09 3.19
C HIS A 129 1.76 15.75 1.82
N GLU A 130 0.96 16.72 1.37
CA GLU A 130 1.24 17.47 0.13
C GLU A 130 2.45 18.40 0.24
N ALA A 131 2.78 18.85 1.46
CA ALA A 131 3.64 20.01 1.70
C ALA A 131 5.15 19.77 1.59
N ASN A 132 5.63 18.56 1.27
CA ASN A 132 7.08 18.31 1.22
C ASN A 132 7.78 18.63 -0.11
N LYS A 133 7.16 19.43 -0.99
CA LYS A 133 7.81 19.90 -2.22
C LYS A 133 8.89 20.97 -1.97
N TYR A 134 8.94 21.60 -0.78
CA TYR A 134 9.88 22.71 -0.49
C TYR A 134 10.46 22.77 0.94
N GLY A 135 10.38 21.72 1.76
CA GLY A 135 11.09 21.69 3.05
C GLY A 135 10.66 22.77 4.07
N LEU A 136 9.40 23.20 4.05
CA LEU A 136 8.86 24.05 5.11
C LEU A 136 8.27 23.17 6.21
N THR A 137 9.10 22.87 7.21
CA THR A 137 8.64 22.39 8.51
C THR A 137 7.87 23.52 9.19
N THR A 138 6.56 23.38 9.34
CA THR A 138 5.80 24.18 10.30
C THR A 138 6.27 23.79 11.70
N SER A 139 7.05 24.68 12.32
CA SER A 139 7.28 24.71 13.77
C SER A 139 6.16 25.48 14.46
#